data_AF-A0A0E3WYZ8-F1
#
_entry.id   AF-A0A0E3WYZ8-F1
#
_cell.length_a   1.000
_cell.length_b   1.000
_cell.length_c   1.000
_cell.angle_alpha   90.00
_cell.angle_beta   90.00
_cell.angle_gamma   90.00
#
_symmetry.space_group_name_H-M   'P 1'
#
loop_
_entity.id
_entity.type
_entity.pdbx_description
1 polymer ?
#
loop_
_entity_poly.entity_id
_entity_poly.type
_entity_poly.pdbx_seq_one_letter_code
_entity_poly.pdbx_strand_id
1 'polypeptide(L)'
;MIIDIYNQLIKKRKLTALYVLSAIIITYFASWFPDFENLIGIEGARISSVVSFGALNGLILGPFWGTIVSFTGIMGHTLIRGGTPDTFHLLTPFFVAIASAVAGLCIIKKEKAAMAIFGVLILLWYVTPLGRSVYYYPWFHILTLGGFFAFNYKLKDREENIFKFIFLLLASLMAILADHLAGSISATLLFDLPPQMFASVIMIYPIERITLALAAAAIMYMLIISLQNTLMESETYHDQVREKKETEILNYVDEVKGMLEEDNKN
;
A
#
# COMPACT_ATOMS: atom_id res chain seq x y z
N MET A 1 4.84 16.75 -4.67
CA MET A 1 6.30 17.00 -4.60
C MET A 1 7.11 15.76 -4.21
N ILE A 2 7.02 15.19 -2.99
CA ILE A 2 7.86 14.04 -2.60
C ILE A 2 7.54 12.75 -3.37
N ILE A 3 6.27 12.44 -3.57
CA ILE A 3 5.85 11.31 -4.42
C ILE A 3 6.40 11.50 -5.84
N ASP A 4 6.48 12.74 -6.33
CA ASP A 4 6.98 13.05 -7.68
C ASP A 4 8.51 12.89 -7.76
N ILE A 5 9.26 13.31 -6.74
CA ILE A 5 10.71 13.11 -6.64
C ILE A 5 11.05 11.63 -6.54
N TYR A 6 10.33 10.88 -5.72
CA TYR A 6 10.46 9.43 -5.62
C TYR A 6 10.14 8.74 -6.97
N ASN A 7 9.08 9.17 -7.66
CA ASN A 7 8.75 8.68 -9.01
C ASN A 7 9.85 9.02 -10.04
N GLN A 8 10.58 10.13 -9.87
CA GLN A 8 11.74 10.47 -10.71
C GLN A 8 12.96 9.60 -10.38
N LEU A 9 13.21 9.28 -9.10
CA LEU A 9 14.31 8.40 -8.69
C LEU A 9 14.16 6.98 -9.23
N ILE A 10 12.93 6.44 -9.24
CA ILE A 10 12.60 5.12 -9.81
C ILE A 10 12.82 5.04 -11.33
N LYS A 11 12.91 6.16 -12.05
CA LYS A 11 13.20 6.14 -13.50
C LYS A 11 14.66 5.77 -13.81
N LYS A 12 15.58 5.89 -12.86
CA LYS A 12 17.00 5.54 -13.06
C LYS A 12 17.21 4.03 -12.96
N ARG A 13 17.23 3.33 -14.12
CA ARG A 13 17.31 1.85 -14.23
C ARG A 13 18.26 1.13 -13.26
N LYS A 14 19.48 1.65 -13.03
CA LYS A 14 20.46 1.02 -12.13
C LYS A 14 20.04 1.09 -10.66
N LEU A 15 19.45 2.20 -10.23
CA LEU A 15 18.92 2.37 -8.87
C LEU A 15 17.65 1.52 -8.68
N THR A 16 16.77 1.49 -9.68
CA THR A 16 15.57 0.65 -9.66
C THR A 16 15.92 -0.82 -9.48
N ALA A 17 16.92 -1.32 -10.22
CA ALA A 17 17.36 -2.71 -10.11
C ALA A 17 17.89 -3.04 -8.70
N LEU A 18 18.68 -2.14 -8.10
CA LEU A 18 19.18 -2.30 -6.74
C LEU A 18 18.03 -2.32 -5.73
N TYR A 19 17.07 -1.39 -5.82
CA TYR A 19 15.92 -1.36 -4.91
C TYR A 19 15.03 -2.59 -5.05
N VAL A 20 14.76 -3.04 -6.27
CA VAL A 20 13.98 -4.25 -6.53
C VAL A 20 14.70 -5.46 -5.95
N LEU A 21 16.00 -5.63 -6.19
CA LEU A 21 16.77 -6.76 -5.66
C LEU A 21 16.79 -6.77 -4.12
N SER A 22 17.08 -5.62 -3.50
CA SER A 22 17.06 -5.48 -2.04
C SER A 22 15.68 -5.80 -1.47
N ALA A 23 14.61 -5.31 -2.09
CA ALA A 23 13.26 -5.56 -1.62
C ALA A 23 12.85 -7.03 -1.79
N ILE A 24 13.31 -7.73 -2.85
CA ILE A 24 13.10 -9.18 -3.00
C ILE A 24 13.77 -9.93 -1.85
N ILE A 25 15.03 -9.61 -1.57
CA ILE A 25 15.80 -10.24 -0.49
C ILE A 25 15.13 -10.00 0.86
N ILE A 26 14.74 -8.75 1.16
CA ILE A 26 14.05 -8.40 2.41
C ILE A 26 12.71 -9.14 2.51
N THR A 27 11.89 -9.16 1.44
CA THR A 27 10.59 -9.84 1.43
C THR A 27 10.75 -11.36 1.60
N TYR A 28 11.76 -11.96 0.96
CA TYR A 28 12.09 -13.36 1.14
C TYR A 28 12.44 -13.67 2.59
N PHE A 29 13.38 -12.93 3.20
CA PHE A 29 13.77 -13.15 4.59
C PHE A 29 12.66 -12.82 5.59
N ALA A 30 11.83 -11.83 5.30
CA ALA A 30 10.65 -11.51 6.10
C ALA A 30 9.65 -12.68 6.16
N SER A 31 9.64 -13.55 5.14
CA SER A 31 8.80 -14.74 5.11
C SER A 31 9.18 -15.81 6.13
N TRP A 32 10.37 -15.69 6.73
CA TRP A 32 10.85 -16.55 7.81
C TRP A 32 10.58 -15.98 9.20
N PHE A 33 10.04 -14.76 9.31
CA PHE A 33 9.61 -14.25 10.61
C PHE A 33 8.48 -15.12 11.16
N PRO A 34 8.42 -15.30 12.49
CA PRO A 34 7.33 -16.05 13.10
C PRO A 34 6.00 -15.42 12.70
N ASP A 35 5.10 -16.27 12.21
CA ASP A 35 3.70 -15.92 12.07
C ASP A 35 3.15 -15.60 13.46
N PHE A 36 2.10 -14.79 13.52
CA PHE A 36 1.38 -14.60 14.77
C PHE A 36 0.65 -15.91 15.09
N GLU A 37 1.25 -16.74 15.95
CA GLU A 37 0.67 -17.98 16.47
C GLU A 37 -0.15 -17.69 17.74
N ASN A 38 -1.22 -18.46 17.95
CA ASN A 38 -2.12 -18.34 19.12
C ASN A 38 -2.81 -16.97 19.22
N LEU A 39 -3.50 -16.61 18.14
CA LEU A 39 -4.38 -15.46 18.11
C LEU A 39 -5.44 -15.58 19.22
N ILE A 40 -5.71 -14.46 19.90
CA ILE A 40 -6.61 -14.42 21.06
C ILE A 40 -7.96 -15.05 20.67
N GLY A 41 -8.24 -16.22 21.24
CA GLY A 41 -9.53 -16.91 21.09
C GLY A 41 -9.57 -18.07 20.09
N ILE A 42 -8.49 -18.38 19.35
CA ILE A 42 -8.46 -19.57 18.47
C ILE A 42 -7.07 -20.24 18.50
N GLU A 43 -6.99 -21.40 19.15
CA GLU A 43 -5.79 -22.26 19.11
C GLU A 43 -5.53 -22.77 17.69
N GLY A 44 -4.28 -22.68 17.23
CA GLY A 44 -3.85 -23.18 15.91
C GLY A 44 -4.06 -22.22 14.72
N ALA A 45 -4.68 -21.05 14.93
CA ALA A 45 -4.74 -20.03 13.90
C ALA A 45 -3.37 -19.33 13.73
N ARG A 46 -2.89 -19.26 12.48
CA ARG A 46 -1.62 -18.61 12.10
C ARG A 46 -1.88 -17.49 11.11
N ILE A 47 -1.27 -16.33 11.35
CA ILE A 47 -1.30 -15.23 10.39
C ILE A 47 0.09 -14.89 9.91
N SER A 48 0.20 -14.89 8.58
CA SER A 48 1.40 -14.45 7.91
C SER A 48 1.61 -12.95 8.10
N SER A 49 2.64 -12.60 8.86
CA SER A 49 3.13 -11.21 9.01
C SER A 49 3.61 -10.61 7.68
N VAL A 50 3.79 -11.47 6.69
CA VAL A 50 4.38 -11.17 5.39
C VAL A 50 3.43 -10.35 4.49
N VAL A 51 2.13 -10.37 4.73
CA VAL A 51 1.17 -9.53 4.00
C VAL A 51 1.44 -8.03 4.18
N SER A 52 1.98 -7.61 5.33
CA SER A 52 2.41 -6.22 5.56
C SER A 52 3.49 -5.80 4.57
N PHE A 53 4.40 -6.73 4.21
CA PHE A 53 5.42 -6.49 3.19
C PHE A 53 4.80 -6.38 1.80
N GLY A 54 3.70 -7.11 1.53
CA GLY A 54 2.91 -6.92 0.31
C GLY A 54 2.46 -5.48 0.13
N ALA A 55 1.76 -4.92 1.12
CA ALA A 55 1.33 -3.53 1.10
C ALA A 55 2.53 -2.56 1.05
N LEU A 56 3.54 -2.78 1.88
CA LEU A 56 4.73 -1.93 1.95
C LEU A 56 5.50 -1.87 0.63
N ASN A 57 5.70 -3.02 -0.04
CA ASN A 57 6.33 -3.08 -1.36
C ASN A 57 5.54 -2.28 -2.39
N GLY A 58 4.21 -2.34 -2.35
CA GLY A 58 3.35 -1.52 -3.19
C GLY A 58 3.54 -0.03 -2.93
N LEU A 59 3.60 0.38 -1.67
CA LEU A 59 3.83 1.77 -1.28
C LEU A 59 5.22 2.28 -1.69
N ILE A 60 6.28 1.46 -1.53
CA ILE A 60 7.68 1.84 -1.78
C ILE A 60 8.12 1.61 -3.23
N LEU A 61 7.43 0.83 -4.06
CA LEU A 61 7.87 0.54 -5.44
C LEU A 61 6.78 0.79 -6.50
N GLY A 62 5.59 1.19 -6.07
CA GLY A 62 4.43 1.34 -6.94
C GLY A 62 3.87 -0.02 -7.39
N PRO A 63 2.82 0.00 -8.22
CA PRO A 63 2.00 -1.19 -8.46
C PRO A 63 2.68 -2.24 -9.34
N PHE A 64 3.61 -1.86 -10.21
CA PHE A 64 4.27 -2.83 -11.10
C PHE A 64 5.44 -3.53 -10.40
N TRP A 65 6.44 -2.74 -9.94
CA TRP A 65 7.62 -3.29 -9.29
C TRP A 65 7.29 -3.88 -7.92
N GLY A 66 6.38 -3.27 -7.16
CA GLY A 66 5.91 -3.82 -5.90
C GLY A 66 5.31 -5.21 -6.09
N THR A 67 4.46 -5.41 -7.11
CA THR A 67 3.86 -6.73 -7.39
C THR A 67 4.91 -7.76 -7.77
N ILE A 68 5.90 -7.41 -8.60
CA ILE A 68 7.01 -8.33 -8.95
C ILE A 68 7.81 -8.72 -7.71
N VAL A 69 8.17 -7.75 -6.87
CA VAL A 69 8.94 -7.99 -5.65
C VAL A 69 8.17 -8.89 -4.68
N SER A 70 6.91 -8.56 -4.42
CA SER A 70 6.04 -9.35 -3.55
C SER A 70 5.87 -10.77 -4.10
N PHE A 71 5.59 -10.94 -5.39
CA PHE A 71 5.45 -12.27 -5.97
C PHE A 71 6.74 -13.09 -5.84
N THR A 72 7.87 -12.53 -6.27
CA THR A 72 9.15 -13.26 -6.34
C THR A 72 9.73 -13.58 -4.96
N GLY A 73 9.67 -12.65 -4.00
CA GLY A 73 10.14 -12.88 -2.64
C GLY A 73 9.37 -14.01 -1.94
N ILE A 74 8.03 -14.00 -2.06
CA ILE A 74 7.18 -15.03 -1.44
C ILE A 74 7.28 -16.35 -2.17
N MET A 75 7.31 -16.33 -3.52
CA MET A 75 7.46 -17.55 -4.31
C MET A 75 8.80 -18.25 -3.99
N GLY A 76 9.89 -17.48 -3.86
CA GLY A 76 11.18 -18.02 -3.44
C GLY A 76 11.11 -18.73 -2.09
N HIS A 77 10.41 -18.15 -1.11
CA HIS A 77 10.17 -18.79 0.19
C HIS A 77 9.32 -20.06 0.05
N THR A 78 8.20 -20.01 -0.68
CA THR A 78 7.31 -21.15 -0.88
C THR A 78 8.02 -22.35 -1.53
N LEU A 79 8.94 -22.12 -2.47
CA LEU A 79 9.67 -23.19 -3.15
C LEU A 79 10.80 -23.80 -2.31
N ILE A 80 11.35 -23.04 -1.36
CA ILE A 80 12.49 -23.48 -0.53
C ILE A 80 12.02 -24.05 0.81
N ARG A 81 10.89 -23.59 1.35
CA ARG A 81 10.29 -24.12 2.57
C ARG A 81 10.02 -25.60 2.37
N GLY A 82 10.79 -26.45 3.05
CA GLY A 82 10.85 -27.89 2.78
C GLY A 82 9.47 -28.57 2.81
N GLY A 83 9.33 -29.62 2.00
CA GLY A 83 8.07 -30.30 1.72
C GLY A 83 7.55 -29.98 0.31
N THR A 84 6.54 -30.72 -0.15
CA THR A 84 5.84 -30.41 -1.40
C THR A 84 4.76 -29.37 -1.08
N PRO A 85 4.87 -28.11 -1.58
CA PRO A 85 3.88 -27.08 -1.26
C PRO A 85 2.52 -27.49 -1.81
N ASP A 86 1.48 -27.39 -0.99
CA ASP A 86 0.12 -27.59 -1.47
C ASP A 86 -0.30 -26.45 -2.43
N THR A 87 -1.40 -26.66 -3.15
CA THR A 87 -1.92 -25.69 -4.13
C THR A 87 -2.21 -24.32 -3.49
N PHE A 88 -2.64 -24.28 -2.23
CA PHE A 88 -2.96 -23.02 -1.56
C PHE A 88 -1.69 -22.20 -1.28
N HIS A 89 -0.62 -22.85 -0.79
CA HIS A 89 0.68 -22.23 -0.55
C HIS A 89 1.32 -21.71 -1.86
N LEU A 90 1.08 -22.38 -2.99
CA LEU A 90 1.50 -21.90 -4.31
C LEU A 90 0.71 -20.68 -4.80
N LEU A 91 -0.49 -20.45 -4.28
CA LEU A 91 -1.31 -19.27 -4.60
C LEU A 91 -0.98 -18.07 -3.71
N THR A 92 -0.45 -18.27 -2.49
CA THR A 92 -0.09 -17.19 -1.57
C THR A 92 0.73 -16.05 -2.19
N PRO A 93 1.76 -16.30 -3.03
CA PRO A 93 2.49 -15.22 -3.70
C PRO A 93 1.61 -14.28 -4.54
N PHE A 94 0.52 -14.79 -5.12
CA PHE A 94 -0.43 -13.97 -5.89
C PHE A 94 -1.28 -13.07 -5.00
N PHE A 95 -1.69 -13.54 -3.83
CA PHE A 95 -2.48 -12.73 -2.88
C PHE A 95 -1.65 -11.53 -2.38
N VAL A 96 -0.40 -11.78 -2.00
CA VAL A 96 0.53 -10.72 -1.55
C VAL A 96 0.87 -9.77 -2.71
N ALA A 97 0.93 -10.28 -3.95
CA ALA A 97 1.13 -9.48 -5.14
C ALA A 97 -0.09 -8.56 -5.45
N ILE A 98 -1.33 -9.03 -5.17
CA ILE A 98 -2.55 -8.21 -5.25
C ILE A 98 -2.51 -7.10 -4.21
N ALA A 99 -2.14 -7.39 -2.96
CA ALA A 99 -1.98 -6.34 -1.93
C ALA A 99 -1.01 -5.25 -2.41
N SER A 100 0.12 -5.66 -2.96
CA SER A 100 1.12 -4.74 -3.51
C SER A 100 0.59 -3.89 -4.68
N ALA A 101 -0.18 -4.51 -5.59
CA ALA A 101 -0.82 -3.79 -6.68
C ALA A 101 -1.81 -2.73 -6.15
N VAL A 102 -2.66 -3.10 -5.19
CA VAL A 102 -3.66 -2.21 -4.59
C VAL A 102 -3.00 -1.03 -3.88
N ALA A 103 -2.01 -1.27 -3.02
CA ALA A 103 -1.28 -0.22 -2.32
C ALA A 103 -0.52 0.69 -3.30
N GLY A 104 0.14 0.12 -4.29
CA GLY A 104 0.90 0.86 -5.29
C GLY A 104 0.00 1.74 -6.18
N LEU A 105 -1.17 1.25 -6.57
CA LEU A 105 -2.16 2.04 -7.32
C LEU A 105 -2.60 3.27 -6.55
N CYS A 106 -2.74 3.19 -5.22
CA CYS A 106 -3.03 4.34 -4.38
C CYS A 106 -1.91 5.39 -4.45
N ILE A 107 -0.64 4.99 -4.34
CA ILE A 107 0.51 5.93 -4.37
C ILE A 107 0.65 6.64 -5.72
N ILE A 108 0.36 5.96 -6.83
CA ILE A 108 0.44 6.57 -8.17
C ILE A 108 -0.84 7.32 -8.57
N LYS A 109 -1.70 7.67 -7.61
CA LYS A 109 -2.97 8.40 -7.81
C LYS A 109 -3.94 7.72 -8.78
N LYS A 110 -3.96 6.38 -8.78
CA LYS A 110 -4.91 5.54 -9.51
C LYS A 110 -5.85 4.83 -8.53
N GLU A 111 -6.35 5.57 -7.54
CA GLU A 111 -7.14 5.04 -6.43
C GLU A 111 -8.45 4.40 -6.92
N LYS A 112 -9.03 4.90 -8.02
CA LYS A 112 -10.21 4.29 -8.67
C LYS A 112 -9.95 2.84 -9.10
N ALA A 113 -8.76 2.55 -9.63
CA ALA A 113 -8.39 1.20 -10.02
C ALA A 113 -8.15 0.31 -8.79
N ALA A 114 -7.54 0.85 -7.73
CA ALA A 114 -7.36 0.15 -6.47
C ALA A 114 -8.71 -0.24 -5.84
N MET A 115 -9.64 0.71 -5.76
CA MET A 115 -11.00 0.48 -5.29
C MET A 115 -11.77 -0.51 -6.17
N ALA A 116 -11.55 -0.49 -7.48
CA ALA A 116 -12.19 -1.45 -8.39
C ALA A 116 -11.70 -2.88 -8.15
N ILE A 117 -10.38 -3.09 -8.02
CA ILE A 117 -9.81 -4.43 -7.71
C ILE A 117 -10.38 -4.93 -6.38
N PHE A 118 -10.35 -4.09 -5.34
CA PHE A 118 -10.85 -4.46 -4.02
C PHE A 118 -12.36 -4.73 -4.03
N GLY A 119 -13.14 -3.91 -4.73
CA GLY A 119 -14.59 -4.09 -4.90
C GLY A 119 -14.93 -5.38 -5.66
N VAL A 120 -14.17 -5.74 -6.69
CA VAL A 120 -14.34 -7.00 -7.42
C VAL A 120 -14.12 -8.20 -6.50
N LEU A 121 -13.11 -8.18 -5.62
CA LEU A 121 -12.92 -9.25 -4.64
C LEU A 121 -14.11 -9.39 -3.69
N ILE A 122 -14.68 -8.27 -3.22
CA ILE A 122 -15.91 -8.28 -2.40
C ILE A 122 -17.07 -8.94 -3.17
N LEU A 123 -17.26 -8.58 -4.44
CA LEU A 123 -18.31 -9.20 -5.26
C LEU A 123 -18.07 -10.70 -5.48
N LEU A 124 -16.82 -11.10 -5.75
CA LEU A 124 -16.45 -12.50 -5.96
C LEU A 124 -16.72 -13.37 -4.74
N TRP A 125 -16.56 -12.85 -3.52
CA TRP A 125 -16.95 -13.56 -2.30
C TRP A 125 -18.42 -14.00 -2.36
N TYR A 126 -19.32 -13.10 -2.75
CA TYR A 126 -20.76 -13.37 -2.83
C TYR A 126 -21.16 -14.30 -3.99
N VAL A 127 -20.28 -14.56 -4.94
CA VAL A 127 -20.50 -15.56 -5.99
C VAL A 127 -20.39 -16.99 -5.42
N THR A 128 -19.57 -17.19 -4.40
CA THR A 128 -19.33 -18.52 -3.82
C THR A 128 -20.54 -19.02 -3.00
N PRO A 129 -20.80 -20.34 -2.93
CA PRO A 129 -21.84 -20.89 -2.04
C PRO A 129 -21.59 -20.52 -0.57
N LEU A 130 -20.34 -20.62 -0.11
CA LEU A 130 -19.97 -20.30 1.26
C LEU A 130 -20.15 -18.81 1.57
N GLY A 131 -19.77 -17.94 0.64
CA GLY A 131 -19.93 -16.50 0.81
C GLY A 131 -21.38 -16.04 0.84
N ARG A 132 -22.31 -16.78 0.22
CA ARG A 132 -23.75 -16.57 0.40
C ARG A 132 -24.24 -17.06 1.76
N SER A 133 -23.71 -18.18 2.26
CA SER A 133 -24.04 -18.68 3.61
C SER A 133 -23.51 -17.77 4.71
N VAL A 134 -22.34 -17.16 4.52
CA VAL A 134 -21.68 -16.25 5.46
C VAL A 134 -21.60 -14.85 4.84
N TYR A 135 -22.75 -14.32 4.43
CA TYR A 135 -22.86 -13.05 3.71
C TYR A 135 -22.31 -11.84 4.47
N TYR A 136 -22.25 -11.93 5.79
CA TYR A 136 -21.78 -10.86 6.67
C TYR A 136 -20.26 -10.88 6.86
N TYR A 137 -19.54 -11.89 6.36
CA TYR A 137 -18.08 -12.00 6.50
C TYR A 137 -17.28 -10.77 6.02
N PRO A 138 -17.52 -10.22 4.81
CA PRO A 138 -16.74 -9.09 4.31
C PRO A 138 -17.21 -7.73 4.84
N TRP A 139 -17.91 -7.66 5.99
CA TRP A 139 -18.40 -6.41 6.58
C TRP A 139 -17.30 -5.36 6.74
N PHE A 140 -16.13 -5.75 7.24
CA PHE A 140 -15.01 -4.83 7.46
C PHE A 140 -14.34 -4.41 6.14
N HIS A 141 -14.42 -5.24 5.10
CA HIS A 141 -13.95 -4.93 3.76
C HIS A 141 -14.83 -3.83 3.15
N ILE A 142 -16.15 -3.96 3.28
CA ILE A 142 -17.13 -2.96 2.83
C ILE A 142 -16.93 -1.63 3.58
N LEU A 143 -16.77 -1.67 4.91
CA LEU A 143 -16.50 -0.47 5.70
C LEU A 143 -15.18 0.21 5.28
N THR A 144 -14.12 -0.57 5.04
CA THR A 144 -12.82 -0.03 4.59
C THR A 144 -12.95 0.62 3.22
N LEU A 145 -13.64 -0.02 2.27
CA LEU A 145 -13.86 0.55 0.93
C LEU A 145 -14.66 1.87 1.02
N GLY A 146 -15.74 1.89 1.81
CA GLY A 146 -16.53 3.10 2.02
C GLY A 146 -15.75 4.22 2.71
N GLY A 147 -14.96 3.88 3.75
CA GLY A 147 -14.10 4.83 4.45
C GLY A 147 -13.00 5.41 3.55
N PHE A 148 -12.34 4.55 2.77
CA PHE A 148 -11.34 4.98 1.78
C PHE A 148 -11.97 5.86 0.70
N PHE A 149 -13.15 5.50 0.18
CA PHE A 149 -13.87 6.31 -0.81
C PHE A 149 -14.21 7.71 -0.26
N ALA A 150 -14.78 7.79 0.94
CA ALA A 150 -15.14 9.05 1.57
C ALA A 150 -13.91 9.93 1.85
N PHE A 151 -12.82 9.32 2.33
CA PHE A 151 -11.55 10.01 2.53
C PHE A 151 -10.96 10.53 1.21
N ASN A 152 -10.90 9.67 0.18
CA ASN A 152 -10.36 9.99 -1.13
C ASN A 152 -11.15 11.09 -1.85
N TYR A 153 -12.47 11.19 -1.60
CA TYR A 153 -13.30 12.24 -2.19
C TYR A 153 -13.12 13.60 -1.50
N LYS A 154 -12.99 13.62 -0.16
CA LYS A 154 -13.11 14.88 0.62
C LYS A 154 -11.80 15.37 1.23
N LEU A 155 -10.87 14.48 1.55
CA LEU A 155 -9.75 14.78 2.45
C LEU A 155 -8.36 14.52 1.86
N LYS A 156 -8.25 13.85 0.70
CA LYS A 156 -6.95 13.47 0.14
C LYS A 156 -6.02 14.64 -0.23
N ASP A 157 -6.60 15.79 -0.58
CA ASP A 157 -5.84 16.95 -1.04
C ASP A 157 -5.37 17.85 0.12
N ARG A 158 -5.65 17.44 1.37
CA ARG A 158 -5.15 18.13 2.56
C ARG A 158 -3.66 17.88 2.72
N GLU A 159 -2.88 18.94 2.91
CA GLU A 159 -1.42 18.84 2.99
C GLU A 159 -0.89 18.44 4.38
N GLU A 160 -1.75 18.46 5.40
CA GLU A 160 -1.33 18.17 6.78
C GLU A 160 -0.82 16.73 6.92
N ASN A 161 0.21 16.59 7.73
CA ASN A 161 0.92 15.34 7.94
C ASN A 161 0.02 14.19 8.44
N ILE A 162 -1.00 14.51 9.24
CA ILE A 162 -1.99 13.54 9.70
C ILE A 162 -2.81 12.95 8.56
N PHE A 163 -3.20 13.74 7.55
CA PHE A 163 -3.96 13.25 6.40
C PHE A 163 -3.10 12.36 5.49
N LYS A 164 -1.81 12.66 5.35
CA LYS A 164 -0.86 11.78 4.66
C LYS A 164 -0.77 10.42 5.36
N PHE A 165 -0.64 10.41 6.68
CA PHE A 165 -0.60 9.17 7.45
C PHE A 165 -1.91 8.38 7.33
N ILE A 166 -3.06 9.03 7.47
CA ILE A 166 -4.38 8.38 7.33
C ILE A 166 -4.54 7.81 5.92
N PHE A 167 -4.11 8.51 4.88
CA PHE A 167 -4.13 7.99 3.50
C PHE A 167 -3.31 6.71 3.38
N LEU A 168 -2.07 6.71 3.88
CA LEU A 168 -1.20 5.52 3.86
C LEU A 168 -1.80 4.36 4.65
N LEU A 169 -2.42 4.66 5.79
CA LEU A 169 -3.10 3.66 6.62
C LEU A 169 -4.28 3.02 5.87
N LEU A 170 -5.17 3.82 5.30
CA LEU A 170 -6.33 3.30 4.57
C LEU A 170 -5.91 2.58 3.28
N ALA A 171 -4.88 3.04 2.58
CA ALA A 171 -4.32 2.35 1.41
C ALA A 171 -3.71 1.00 1.79
N SER A 172 -2.95 0.94 2.89
CA SER A 172 -2.38 -0.31 3.42
C SER A 172 -3.47 -1.27 3.88
N LEU A 173 -4.50 -0.76 4.55
CA LEU A 173 -5.62 -1.56 5.04
C LEU A 173 -6.41 -2.18 3.89
N MET A 174 -6.70 -1.39 2.84
CA MET A 174 -7.36 -1.89 1.64
C MET A 174 -6.52 -2.98 0.94
N ALA A 175 -5.20 -2.79 0.86
CA ALA A 175 -4.28 -3.77 0.29
C ALA A 175 -4.24 -5.09 1.09
N ILE A 176 -4.09 -5.01 2.40
CA ILE A 176 -4.05 -6.18 3.30
C ILE A 176 -5.38 -6.94 3.28
N LEU A 177 -6.50 -6.23 3.23
CA LEU A 177 -7.82 -6.85 3.09
C LEU A 177 -8.02 -7.47 1.70
N ALA A 178 -7.37 -6.94 0.65
CA ALA A 178 -7.42 -7.54 -0.68
C ALA A 178 -6.72 -8.90 -0.71
N ASP A 179 -5.53 -9.01 -0.11
CA ASP A 179 -4.83 -10.28 0.09
C ASP A 179 -5.70 -11.26 0.89
N HIS A 180 -6.20 -10.81 2.03
CA HIS A 180 -7.03 -11.63 2.91
C HIS A 180 -8.24 -12.22 2.18
N LEU A 181 -8.99 -11.37 1.45
CA LEU A 181 -10.19 -11.81 0.75
C LEU A 181 -9.87 -12.71 -0.45
N ALA A 182 -8.78 -12.45 -1.18
CA ALA A 182 -8.31 -13.32 -2.25
C ALA A 182 -7.92 -14.71 -1.70
N GLY A 183 -7.26 -14.76 -0.54
CA GLY A 183 -6.97 -15.98 0.18
C GLY A 183 -8.24 -16.70 0.63
N SER A 184 -9.19 -16.00 1.26
CA SER A 184 -10.47 -16.56 1.68
C SER A 184 -11.24 -17.18 0.51
N ILE A 185 -11.37 -16.46 -0.62
CA ILE A 185 -12.05 -16.97 -1.82
C ILE A 185 -11.35 -18.23 -2.33
N SER A 186 -10.03 -18.21 -2.45
CA SER A 186 -9.26 -19.37 -2.93
C SER A 186 -9.42 -20.56 -2.00
N ALA A 187 -9.45 -20.33 -0.67
CA ALA A 187 -9.67 -21.38 0.31
C ALA A 187 -11.07 -22.01 0.14
N THR A 188 -12.12 -21.22 -0.15
CA THR A 188 -13.46 -21.76 -0.42
C THR A 188 -13.54 -22.60 -1.69
N LEU A 189 -12.66 -22.37 -2.66
CA LEU A 189 -12.63 -23.10 -3.92
C LEU A 189 -11.82 -24.39 -3.83
N LEU A 190 -10.79 -24.40 -2.98
CA LEU A 190 -9.86 -25.53 -2.84
C LEU A 190 -10.26 -26.50 -1.74
N PHE A 191 -10.97 -26.03 -0.72
CA PHE A 191 -11.27 -26.80 0.48
C PHE A 191 -12.77 -26.75 0.81
N ASP A 192 -13.30 -27.86 1.36
CA ASP A 192 -14.67 -27.94 1.85
C ASP A 192 -14.73 -27.40 3.29
N LEU A 193 -14.73 -26.07 3.41
CA LEU A 193 -14.63 -25.37 4.68
C LEU A 193 -16.01 -25.10 5.29
N PRO A 194 -16.30 -25.54 6.54
CA PRO A 194 -17.56 -25.23 7.20
C PRO A 194 -17.72 -23.72 7.50
N PRO A 195 -18.95 -23.16 7.40
CA PRO A 195 -19.26 -21.76 7.70
C PRO A 195 -18.75 -21.26 9.07
N GLN A 196 -18.71 -22.15 10.05
CA GLN A 196 -18.30 -21.84 11.42
C GLN A 196 -16.85 -21.34 11.51
N MET A 197 -15.95 -21.78 10.63
CA MET A 197 -14.55 -21.31 10.64
C MET A 197 -14.41 -19.85 10.22
N PHE A 198 -15.31 -19.35 9.36
CA PHE A 198 -15.32 -17.94 8.97
C PHE A 198 -16.02 -17.08 10.02
N ALA A 199 -17.05 -17.63 10.66
CA ALA A 199 -17.76 -16.95 11.74
C ALA A 199 -16.88 -16.77 12.99
N SER A 200 -16.02 -17.73 13.32
CA SER A 200 -15.16 -17.66 14.53
C SER A 200 -14.12 -16.54 14.47
N VAL A 201 -13.60 -16.23 13.29
CA VAL A 201 -12.55 -15.20 13.11
C VAL A 201 -13.10 -13.80 12.87
N ILE A 202 -14.43 -13.64 12.78
CA ILE A 202 -15.04 -12.44 12.20
C ILE A 202 -14.77 -11.13 12.95
N MET A 203 -14.58 -11.22 14.27
CA MET A 203 -14.26 -10.07 15.14
C MET A 203 -12.76 -9.92 15.36
N ILE A 204 -11.99 -10.96 15.08
CA ILE A 204 -10.56 -11.01 15.35
C ILE A 204 -9.78 -10.46 14.13
N TYR A 205 -10.16 -10.89 12.92
CA TYR A 205 -9.46 -10.47 11.70
C TYR A 205 -9.33 -8.95 11.54
N PRO A 206 -10.34 -8.10 11.85
CA PRO A 206 -10.19 -6.65 11.69
C PRO A 206 -9.05 -6.08 12.54
N ILE A 207 -8.90 -6.55 13.79
CA ILE A 207 -7.86 -6.08 14.71
C ILE A 207 -6.48 -6.41 14.14
N GLU A 208 -6.31 -7.61 13.62
CA GLU A 208 -5.06 -8.08 13.03
C GLU A 208 -4.74 -7.30 11.74
N ARG A 209 -5.72 -7.16 10.83
CA ARG A 209 -5.52 -6.44 9.57
C ARG A 209 -5.22 -4.95 9.80
N ILE A 210 -5.82 -4.33 10.82
CA ILE A 210 -5.47 -2.96 11.25
C ILE A 210 -4.03 -2.90 11.76
N THR A 211 -3.60 -3.86 12.59
CA THR A 211 -2.24 -3.88 13.16
C THR A 211 -1.19 -3.99 12.06
N LEU A 212 -1.40 -4.89 11.09
CA LEU A 212 -0.53 -5.07 9.93
C LEU A 212 -0.51 -3.82 9.03
N ALA A 213 -1.66 -3.19 8.81
CA ALA A 213 -1.78 -1.96 8.04
C ALA A 213 -1.08 -0.77 8.70
N LEU A 214 -1.18 -0.65 10.03
CA LEU A 214 -0.48 0.35 10.82
C LEU A 214 1.03 0.19 10.69
N ALA A 215 1.55 -1.03 10.75
CA ALA A 215 2.98 -1.28 10.59
C ALA A 215 3.48 -0.81 9.20
N ALA A 216 2.81 -1.23 8.12
CA ALA A 216 3.19 -0.82 6.76
C ALA A 216 3.08 0.70 6.56
N ALA A 217 2.00 1.32 7.03
CA ALA A 217 1.78 2.75 6.92
C ALA A 217 2.79 3.57 7.73
N ALA A 218 3.11 3.14 8.96
CA ALA A 218 4.10 3.79 9.80
C ALA A 218 5.50 3.75 9.19
N ILE A 219 5.93 2.59 8.67
CA ILE A 219 7.23 2.46 7.99
C ILE A 219 7.29 3.40 6.78
N MET A 220 6.27 3.37 5.91
CA MET A 220 6.25 4.25 4.73
C MET A 220 6.23 5.73 5.12
N TYR A 221 5.45 6.09 6.13
CA TYR A 221 5.35 7.46 6.60
C TYR A 221 6.68 7.97 7.18
N MET A 222 7.38 7.16 7.97
CA MET A 222 8.73 7.47 8.47
C MET A 222 9.72 7.65 7.32
N LEU A 223 9.67 6.78 6.30
CA LEU A 223 10.50 6.92 5.10
C LEU A 223 10.23 8.24 4.37
N ILE A 224 8.95 8.62 4.22
CA ILE A 224 8.57 9.89 3.59
C ILE A 224 9.10 11.08 4.39
N ILE A 225 8.95 11.09 5.71
CA ILE A 225 9.46 12.19 6.57
C ILE A 225 10.99 12.24 6.52
N SER A 226 11.66 11.09 6.61
CA SER A 226 13.12 11.04 6.56
C SER A 226 13.63 11.57 5.23
N LEU A 227 13.04 11.17 4.12
CA LEU A 227 13.38 11.69 2.79
C LEU A 227 13.10 13.19 2.68
N GLN A 228 11.99 13.68 3.24
CA GLN A 228 11.68 15.11 3.28
C GLN A 228 12.79 15.89 4.00
N ASN A 229 13.15 15.46 5.20
CA ASN A 229 14.17 16.13 6.00
C ASN A 229 15.53 16.12 5.30
N THR A 230 15.97 14.97 4.77
CA THR A 230 17.24 14.87 4.04
C THR A 230 17.25 15.72 2.76
N LEU A 231 16.13 15.81 2.05
CA LEU A 231 16.03 16.68 0.87
C LEU A 231 16.08 18.15 1.26
N MET A 232 15.40 18.56 2.33
CA MET A 232 15.45 19.93 2.83
C MET A 232 16.84 20.35 3.28
N GLU A 233 17.65 19.41 3.79
CA GLU A 233 19.04 19.64 4.21
C GLU A 233 20.04 19.62 3.03
N SER A 234 19.61 19.23 1.83
CA SER A 234 20.51 19.16 0.68
C SER A 234 20.80 20.54 0.08
N GLU A 235 22.07 20.81 -0.26
CA GLU A 235 22.50 22.05 -0.93
C GLU A 235 21.70 22.33 -2.21
N THR A 236 21.34 21.26 -2.94
CA THR A 236 20.52 21.35 -4.16
C THR A 236 19.13 21.94 -3.91
N TYR A 237 18.52 21.67 -2.75
CA TYR A 237 17.24 22.27 -2.39
C TYR A 237 17.40 23.76 -2.03
N HIS A 238 18.48 24.12 -1.33
CA HIS A 238 18.80 25.52 -1.05
C HIS A 238 19.01 26.34 -2.34
N ASP A 239 19.68 25.77 -3.34
CA ASP A 239 19.87 26.42 -4.64
C ASP A 239 18.53 26.59 -5.39
N GLN A 240 17.66 25.58 -5.40
CA GLN A 240 16.33 25.68 -6.03
C GLN A 240 15.41 26.70 -5.36
N VAL A 241 15.44 26.78 -4.02
CA VAL A 241 14.67 27.79 -3.28
C VAL A 241 15.22 29.20 -3.55
N ARG A 242 16.54 29.35 -3.67
CA ARG A 242 17.18 30.62 -4.02
C ARG A 242 16.77 31.07 -5.43
N GLU A 243 16.85 30.19 -6.42
CA GLU A 243 16.48 30.46 -7.81
C GLU A 243 14.99 30.83 -7.94
N LYS A 244 14.11 30.14 -7.21
CA LYS A 244 12.68 30.45 -7.19
C LYS A 244 12.38 31.82 -6.57
N LYS A 245 13.06 32.18 -5.47
CA LYS A 245 12.98 33.52 -4.87
C LYS A 245 13.52 34.60 -5.79
N GLU A 246 14.64 34.38 -6.46
CA GLU A 246 15.20 35.31 -7.44
C GLU A 246 14.22 35.55 -8.59
N THR A 247 13.55 34.50 -9.08
CA THR A 247 12.53 34.62 -10.14
C THR A 247 11.30 35.39 -9.68
N GLU A 248 10.79 35.16 -8.46
CA GLU A 248 9.69 35.94 -7.90
C GLU A 248 10.05 37.42 -7.74
N ILE A 249 11.25 37.72 -7.26
CA ILE A 249 11.75 39.09 -7.12
C ILE A 249 11.86 39.76 -8.50
N LEU A 250 12.40 39.07 -9.50
CA LEU A 250 12.52 39.60 -10.86
C LEU A 250 11.14 39.91 -11.46
N ASN A 251 10.18 39.00 -11.31
CA ASN A 251 8.81 39.22 -11.78
C ASN A 251 8.15 40.42 -11.08
N TYR A 252 8.33 40.56 -9.77
CA TYR A 252 7.82 41.72 -9.02
C TYR A 252 8.46 43.03 -9.46
N VAL A 253 9.78 43.04 -9.72
CA VAL A 253 10.49 44.21 -10.22
C VAL A 253 9.99 44.61 -11.61
N ASP A 254 9.78 43.66 -12.50
CA ASP A 254 9.25 43.91 -13.85
C ASP A 254 7.82 44.45 -13.79
N GLU A 255 6.98 43.93 -12.90
CA GLU A 255 5.62 44.42 -12.67
C GLU A 255 5.61 45.88 -12.18
N VAL A 256 6.40 46.19 -11.16
CA VAL A 256 6.53 47.56 -10.63
C VAL A 256 7.10 48.52 -11.68
N LYS A 257 8.08 48.07 -12.47
CA LYS A 257 8.65 48.87 -13.55
C LYS A 257 7.60 49.18 -14.63
N GLY A 258 6.76 48.21 -14.99
CA GLY A 258 5.64 48.40 -15.92
C GLY A 258 4.67 49.48 -15.43
N MET A 259 4.30 49.45 -14.14
CA MET A 259 3.41 50.46 -13.54
C MET A 259 4.01 51.86 -13.59
N LEU A 260 5.31 52.02 -13.32
CA LEU A 260 6.00 53.32 -13.38
C LEU A 260 6.13 53.89 -14.81
N GLU A 261 6.25 53.01 -15.81
CA GLU A 261 6.30 53.43 -17.22
C GLU A 261 4.91 53.83 -17.76
N GLU A 262 3.83 53.25 -17.22
CA GLU A 262 2.46 53.70 -17.51
C GLU A 262 2.14 55.05 -16.86
N ASP A 263 2.56 55.27 -15.62
CA ASP A 263 2.36 56.54 -14.91
C ASP A 263 3.09 57.71 -15.57
N ASN A 264 4.27 57.48 -16.17
CA ASN A 264 5.02 58.52 -16.90
C ASN A 264 4.47 58.85 -18.29
N LYS A 265 3.49 58.08 -18.79
CA LYS A 265 2.84 58.31 -20.09
C LYS A 265 1.49 59.04 -19.99
N ASN A 266 1.00 59.28 -18.77
CA ASN A 266 -0.18 60.08 -18.46
C ASN A 266 0.21 61.47 -17.92
#